data_AF-T1GUJ3-F1
#
_entry.id   AF-T1GUJ3-F1
#
_cell.length_a   1.000
_cell.length_b   1.000
_cell.length_c   1.000
_cell.angle_alpha   90.00
_cell.angle_beta   90.00
_cell.angle_gamma   90.00
#
_symmetry.space_group_name_H-M   'P 1'
#
loop_
_entity.id
_entity.type
_entity.pdbx_description
1 polymer ?
#
loop_
_entity_poly.entity_id
_entity_poly.type
_entity_poly.pdbx_seq_one_letter_code
_entity_poly.pdbx_strand_id
1 'polypeptide(L)' 'MDELLKKVKVNKSKCRFLQHEVEYLVHLISAEGIRPGVEKLTDIKNASVPKDVSQLPSFVGMLTFL' A
#
# COMPACT_ATOMS: atom_id res chain seq x y z
N MET A 1 -3.50 29.11 -8.26
CA MET A 1 -2.92 27.80 -7.87
C MET A 1 -2.01 27.94 -6.65
N ASP A 2 -1.19 29.00 -6.55
CA ASP A 2 -0.34 29.33 -5.39
C ASP A 2 -1.05 29.42 -4.03
N GLU A 3 -2.31 29.85 -3.99
CA GLU A 3 -3.03 30.04 -2.72
C GLU A 3 -3.46 28.71 -2.06
N LEU A 4 -3.64 27.65 -2.86
CA LEU A 4 -4.03 26.32 -2.37
C LEU A 4 -2.85 25.59 -1.70
N LEU A 5 -1.62 25.80 -2.21
CA LEU A 5 -0.40 25.20 -1.69
C LEU A 5 0.03 25.77 -0.32
N LYS A 6 -0.40 26.98 0.05
CA LYS A 6 -0.09 27.59 1.36
C LYS A 6 -0.63 26.81 2.57
N LYS A 7 -1.56 25.87 2.38
CA LYS A 7 -2.13 25.05 3.47
C LYS A 7 -1.66 23.59 3.48
N VAL A 8 -0.86 23.16 2.51
CA VAL A 8 -0.36 21.77 2.46
C VAL A 8 0.97 21.69 3.22
N LYS A 9 1.02 20.82 4.23
CA LYS A 9 2.24 20.54 5.00
C LYS A 9 2.69 19.12 4.75
N VAL A 10 3.99 18.94 4.57
CA VAL A 10 4.60 17.62 4.35
C VAL A 10 4.97 17.00 5.68
N ASN A 11 4.62 15.73 5.87
CA ASN A 11 5.14 14.95 6.99
C ASN A 11 6.56 14.44 6.66
N LYS A 12 7.56 15.14 7.18
CA LYS A 12 8.98 14.84 6.93
C LYS A 12 9.37 13.41 7.34
N SER A 13 8.77 12.83 8.38
CA SER A 13 9.13 11.47 8.83
C SER A 13 8.72 10.38 7.83
N LYS A 14 7.68 10.64 7.04
CA LYS A 14 7.19 9.75 5.98
C LYS A 14 7.86 9.98 4.62
N CYS A 15 8.70 11.01 4.50
CA CYS A 15 9.37 11.29 3.24
C CYS A 15 10.58 10.37 3.04
N ARG A 16 10.74 9.88 1.82
CA ARG A 16 11.90 9.14 1.36
C ARG A 16 12.31 9.73 0.01
N PHE A 17 13.54 10.23 -0.08
CA PHE A 17 14.07 10.89 -1.27
C PHE A 17 15.23 10.10 -1.83
N LEU A 18 15.41 10.13 -3.15
CA LEU A 18 16.55 9.52 -3.85
C LEU A 18 16.75 8.03 -3.53
N GLN A 19 15.65 7.28 -3.33
CA GLN A 19 15.70 5.85 -3.06
C GLN A 19 15.71 5.06 -4.37
N HIS A 20 16.37 3.90 -4.38
CA HIS A 20 16.34 2.97 -5.51
C HIS A 20 15.01 2.21 -5.59
N GLU A 21 14.36 2.02 -4.44
CA GLU A 21 13.02 1.48 -4.32
C GLU A 21 12.22 2.23 -3.24
N VAL A 22 10.91 2.33 -3.40
CA VAL A 22 10.03 3.00 -2.43
C VAL A 22 8.71 2.27 -2.29
N GLU A 23 8.24 2.12 -1.05
CA GLU A 23 6.89 1.64 -0.79
C GLU A 23 5.88 2.79 -0.90
N TYR A 24 4.88 2.61 -1.76
CA TYR A 24 3.80 3.55 -1.98
C TYR A 24 2.48 2.81 -2.22
N LEU A 25 1.45 3.19 -1.45
CA LEU A 25 0.11 2.59 -1.53
C LEU A 25 0.17 1.06 -1.60
N VAL A 26 0.94 0.42 -0.71
CA VAL A 26 1.01 -1.06 -0.63
C VAL A 26 1.86 -1.72 -1.74
N HIS A 27 2.46 -0.93 -2.63
CA HIS A 27 3.32 -1.41 -3.70
C HIS A 27 4.76 -0.98 -3.45
N LEU A 28 5.70 -1.83 -3.81
CA LEU A 28 7.12 -1.50 -3.88
C LEU A 28 7.45 -1.14 -5.32
N ILE A 29 7.92 0.08 -5.53
CA ILE A 29 8.22 0.66 -6.83
C ILE A 29 9.74 0.74 -6.97
N SER A 30 10.28 0.15 -8.03
CA SER A 30 11.71 0.17 -8.34
C SER A 30 11.96 0.24 -9.85
N ALA A 31 13.23 0.21 -10.27
CA ALA A 31 13.61 0.21 -11.68
C ALA A 31 13.12 -1.05 -12.43
N GLU A 32 12.94 -2.16 -11.71
CA GLU A 32 12.46 -3.44 -12.22
C GLU A 32 10.93 -3.46 -12.41
N GLY A 33 10.22 -2.46 -11.89
CA GLY A 33 8.78 -2.30 -12.03
C GLY A 33 8.06 -2.13 -10.69
N ILE A 34 6.77 -2.48 -10.70
CA ILE A 34 5.89 -2.39 -9.54
C ILE A 34 5.62 -3.81 -9.03
N ARG A 35 5.84 -4.04 -7.74
CA ARG A 35 5.60 -5.34 -7.08
C ARG A 35 4.83 -5.15 -5.77
N PRO A 36 4.13 -6.17 -5.25
CA PRO A 36 3.49 -6.06 -3.94
C PRO A 36 4.49 -5.77 -2.83
N GLY A 37 4.14 -4.86 -1.92
CA GLY A 37 4.92 -4.56 -0.72
C GLY A 37 4.95 -5.74 0.26
N VAL A 38 6.02 -5.82 1.06
CA VAL A 38 6.25 -6.97 1.97
C VAL A 38 5.19 -7.05 3.06
N GLU A 39 4.74 -5.90 3.56
CA GLU A 39 3.70 -5.80 4.59
C GLU A 39 2.40 -6.46 4.13
N LYS A 40 1.94 -6.16 2.91
CA LYS A 40 0.70 -6.73 2.37
C LYS A 40 0.76 -8.23 2.13
N LEU A 41 1.89 -8.70 1.62
CA LEU A 41 2.12 -10.15 1.46
C LEU A 41 2.05 -10.86 2.81
N THR A 42 2.52 -10.21 3.87
CA THR A 42 2.45 -10.72 5.24
C THR A 42 1.01 -10.73 5.76
N ASP A 43 0.26 -9.65 5.55
CA ASP A 43 -1.16 -9.57 5.94
C ASP A 43 -2.00 -10.67 5.28
N ILE A 44 -1.80 -10.90 3.99
CA ILE A 44 -2.54 -11.93 3.24
C ILE A 44 -2.16 -13.33 3.73
N LYS A 45 -0.88 -13.59 4.01
CA LYS A 45 -0.44 -14.87 4.58
C LYS A 45 -1.01 -15.13 5.96
N ASN A 46 -1.18 -14.08 6.76
CA ASN A 46 -1.68 -14.18 8.14
C ASN A 46 -3.21 -14.04 8.22
N ALA A 47 -3.88 -13.71 7.12
CA ALA A 47 -5.32 -13.56 7.09
C ALA A 47 -6.01 -14.88 7.44
N SER A 48 -6.99 -14.81 8.32
CA SER A 48 -7.80 -15.97 8.68
C SER A 48 -8.59 -16.46 7.47
N VAL A 49 -8.62 -17.77 7.27
CA VAL A 49 -9.49 -18.40 6.26
C VAL A 49 -10.94 -18.00 6.54
N PRO A 50 -11.67 -17.45 5.55
CA PRO A 50 -13.08 -17.09 5.73
C PRO A 50 -13.89 -18.34 6.07
N LYS A 51 -14.72 -18.24 7.11
CA LYS A 51 -15.51 -19.37 7.66
C LYS A 51 -16.91 -19.45 7.10
N ASP A 52 -17.38 -18.36 6.49
CA ASP A 52 -18.72 -18.26 5.94
C ASP A 52 -18.74 -17.39 4.67
N VAL A 53 -19.87 -17.42 3.96
CA VAL A 53 -20.08 -16.71 2.70
C VAL A 53 -20.07 -15.18 2.89
N SER A 54 -20.41 -14.68 4.09
CA SER A 54 -20.43 -13.24 4.37
C SER A 54 -19.03 -12.64 4.49
N GLN A 55 -18.04 -13.45 4.89
CA GLN A 55 -16.62 -13.05 4.99
C GLN A 55 -15.88 -13.10 3.65
N LEU A 56 -16.39 -13.88 2.69
CA LEU A 56 -15.74 -14.08 1.39
C LEU A 56 -15.52 -12.77 0.60
N PRO A 57 -16.49 -11.83 0.49
CA PRO A 57 -16.27 -10.58 -0.22
C PRO A 57 -15.16 -9.72 0.37
N SER A 58 -15.04 -9.68 1.71
CA SER A 58 -13.97 -8.94 2.40
C SER A 58 -12.60 -9.55 2.10
N PHE A 59 -12.50 -10.88 2.16
CA PHE A 59 -11.28 -11.61 1.83
C PHE A 59 -10.86 -11.42 0.36
N VAL A 60 -11.80 -11.51 -0.58
CA VAL A 60 -11.55 -11.26 -2.01
C VAL A 60 -11.16 -9.80 -2.27
N GLY A 61 -11.83 -8.84 -1.61
CA GLY A 61 -11.48 -7.43 -1.68
C GLY A 61 -10.05 -7.18 -1.23
N MET A 62 -9.58 -7.86 -0.19
CA MET A 62 -8.19 -7.77 0.28
C MET A 62 -7.18 -8.24 -0.78
N LEU A 63 -7.50 -9.28 -1.56
CA LEU A 63 -6.64 -9.83 -2.62
C LEU A 63 -6.61 -8.99 -3.89
N THR A 64 -7.65 -8.19 -4.14
CA THR A 64 -7.81 -7.44 -5.39
C THR A 64 -6.80 -6.29 -5.55
N PHE A 65 -6.18 -5.84 -4.44
CA PHE A 65 -5.22 -4.73 -4.41
C PHE A 65 -3.75 -5.21 -4.38
N LEU A 66 -3.47 -6.41 -4.90
CA LEU A 66 -2.11 -6.94 -5.10
C LEU A 66 -1.53 -6.56 -6.46
#